data_AF-A0A1Q8QC35-F1
#
_entry.id   AF-A0A1Q8QC35-F1
#
_cell.length_a   1.000
_cell.length_b   1.000
_cell.length_c   1.000
_cell.angle_alpha   90.00
_cell.angle_beta   90.00
_cell.angle_gamma   90.00
#
_symmetry.space_group_name_H-M   'P 1'
#
loop_
_entity.id
_entity.type
_entity.pdbx_description
1 polymer ?
#
loop_
_entity_poly.entity_id
_entity_poly.type
_entity_poly.pdbx_seq_one_letter_code
_entity_poly.pdbx_strand_id
1 'polypeptide(L)'
;MFDLPVLTKKERKEANAFRKRLQNQGFERCQFSIYMRWCPGKEVAERHVKQIKGFLPEGGKVDIVTITDKQYERIITFVSSRRASKKKRDQYTLF
;
A
#
# COMPACT_ATOMS: atom_id res chain seq x y z
N MET A 1 -5.68 1.49 -0.14
CA MET A 1 -6.16 0.33 0.66
C MET A 1 -7.01 -0.55 -0.23
N PHE A 2 -7.21 -1.81 0.13
CA PHE A 2 -7.99 -2.73 -0.69
C PHE A 2 -8.73 -3.76 0.14
N ASP A 3 -9.78 -4.30 -0.45
CA ASP A 3 -10.47 -5.51 0.00
C ASP A 3 -10.66 -6.42 -1.20
N LEU A 4 -10.12 -7.64 -1.12
CA LEU A 4 -10.08 -8.57 -2.24
C LEU A 4 -10.70 -9.90 -1.79
N PRO A 5 -11.44 -10.59 -2.67
CA PRO A 5 -11.96 -11.91 -2.36
C PRO A 5 -10.80 -12.90 -2.14
N VAL A 6 -10.99 -13.84 -1.20
CA VAL A 6 -9.95 -14.82 -0.77
C VAL A 6 -10.52 -16.20 -0.38
N LEU A 7 -11.79 -16.46 -0.69
CA LEU A 7 -12.49 -17.70 -0.31
C LEU A 7 -12.00 -18.89 -1.14
N THR A 8 -11.77 -18.68 -2.44
CA THR A 8 -11.30 -19.74 -3.34
C THR A 8 -9.77 -19.74 -3.48
N LYS A 9 -9.19 -20.87 -3.93
CA LYS A 9 -7.75 -20.97 -4.21
C LYS A 9 -7.32 -19.99 -5.32
N LYS A 10 -8.20 -19.76 -6.30
CA LYS A 10 -7.98 -18.81 -7.40
C LYS A 10 -7.91 -17.37 -6.87
N GLU A 11 -8.91 -16.97 -6.10
CA GLU A 11 -8.98 -15.66 -5.44
C GLU A 11 -7.75 -15.38 -4.58
N ARG A 12 -7.33 -16.34 -3.73
CA ARG A 12 -6.09 -16.19 -2.93
C ARG A 12 -4.86 -15.99 -3.79
N LYS A 13 -4.76 -16.68 -4.93
CA LYS A 13 -3.64 -16.52 -5.87
C LYS A 13 -3.63 -15.13 -6.49
N GLU A 14 -4.80 -14.62 -6.88
CA GLU A 14 -4.96 -13.29 -7.48
C GLU A 14 -4.70 -12.17 -6.47
N ALA A 15 -5.21 -12.29 -5.24
CA ALA A 15 -4.92 -11.34 -4.16
C ALA A 15 -3.42 -11.29 -3.83
N ASN A 16 -2.75 -12.45 -3.79
CA ASN A 16 -1.30 -12.51 -3.63
C ASN A 16 -0.54 -11.89 -4.81
N ALA A 17 -1.00 -12.12 -6.04
CA ALA A 17 -0.42 -11.52 -7.23
C ALA A 17 -0.57 -9.98 -7.22
N PHE A 18 -1.74 -9.47 -6.83
CA PHE A 18 -1.99 -8.03 -6.68
C PHE A 18 -1.02 -7.40 -5.68
N ARG A 19 -0.84 -8.01 -4.49
CA ARG A 19 0.13 -7.54 -3.48
C ARG A 19 1.56 -7.52 -4.00
N LYS A 20 1.99 -8.58 -4.70
CA LYS A 20 3.33 -8.63 -5.30
C LYS A 20 3.52 -7.56 -6.37
N ARG A 21 2.50 -7.29 -7.19
CA ARG A 21 2.54 -6.21 -8.20
C ARG A 21 2.68 -4.83 -7.56
N LEU A 22 2.02 -4.58 -6.44
CA LEU A 22 2.21 -3.34 -5.67
C LEU A 22 3.65 -3.21 -5.17
N GLN A 23 4.21 -4.26 -4.57
CA GLN A 23 5.58 -4.26 -4.07
C GLN A 23 6.61 -4.04 -5.19
N ASN A 24 6.43 -4.71 -6.34
CA ASN A 24 7.29 -4.53 -7.51
C ASN A 24 7.23 -3.10 -8.08
N GLN A 25 6.13 -2.38 -7.85
CA GLN A 25 6.00 -0.97 -8.20
C GLN A 25 6.49 -0.03 -7.09
N GLY A 26 7.15 -0.57 -6.05
CA GLY A 26 7.73 0.19 -4.95
C GLY A 26 6.69 0.76 -3.98
N PHE A 27 5.57 0.06 -3.79
CA PHE A 27 4.68 0.31 -2.66
C PHE A 27 5.15 -0.47 -1.43
N GLU A 28 5.17 0.19 -0.29
CA GLU A 28 5.45 -0.41 1.01
C GLU A 28 4.15 -0.78 1.73
N ARG A 29 4.16 -1.91 2.44
CA ARG A 29 3.02 -2.33 3.26
C ARG A 29 3.07 -1.64 4.62
N CYS A 30 2.03 -0.90 4.96
CA CYS A 30 1.97 -0.16 6.22
C CYS A 30 1.11 -0.88 7.26
N GLN A 31 0.01 -1.48 6.83
CA GLN A 31 -0.84 -2.38 7.61
C GLN A 31 -1.37 -3.51 6.70
N PHE A 32 -2.17 -4.43 7.24
CA PHE A 32 -2.87 -5.39 6.40
C PHE A 32 -3.77 -4.66 5.41
N SER A 33 -3.59 -4.99 4.12
CA SER A 33 -4.34 -4.42 3.00
C SER A 33 -4.20 -2.89 2.80
N ILE A 34 -3.21 -2.28 3.44
CA ILE A 34 -2.86 -0.86 3.27
C ILE A 34 -1.41 -0.76 2.82
N TYR A 35 -1.23 -0.13 1.66
CA TYR A 35 0.05 0.09 1.01
C TYR A 35 0.21 1.57 0.69
N MET A 36 1.44 2.09 0.80
CA MET A 36 1.78 3.49 0.51
C MET A 36 3.01 3.57 -0.39
N ARG A 37 3.11 4.64 -1.16
CA ARG A 37 4.24 4.94 -2.04
C ARG A 37 4.47 6.43 -2.07
N TRP A 38 5.71 6.85 -1.84
CA TRP A 38 6.10 8.24 -2.08
C TRP A 38 6.05 8.55 -3.58
N CYS A 39 5.45 9.69 -3.93
CA CYS A 39 5.35 10.16 -5.30
C CYS A 39 5.89 11.61 -5.37
N PRO A 40 6.83 11.92 -6.26
CA PRO A 40 7.43 13.25 -6.36
C PRO A 40 6.47 14.33 -6.87
N GLY A 41 5.34 13.93 -7.47
CA GLY A 41 4.39 14.85 -8.07
C GLY A 41 3.08 14.16 -8.44
N LYS A 42 2.10 14.98 -8.83
CA LYS A 42 0.74 14.53 -9.15
C LYS A 42 0.70 13.63 -10.38
N GLU A 43 1.49 13.91 -11.41
CA GLU A 43 1.51 13.11 -12.64
C GLU A 43 1.96 11.67 -12.37
N VAL A 44 2.96 11.50 -11.49
CA VAL A 44 3.44 10.18 -11.09
C VAL A 44 2.38 9.41 -10.31
N ALA A 45 1.67 10.10 -9.40
CA ALA A 45 0.56 9.51 -8.64
C ALA A 45 -0.56 9.05 -9.59
N GLU A 46 -0.99 9.90 -10.53
CA GLU A 46 -2.05 9.58 -11.50
C GLU A 46 -1.67 8.41 -12.43
N ARG A 47 -0.41 8.33 -12.85
CA ARG A 47 0.10 7.18 -13.61
C ARG A 47 -0.06 5.89 -12.82
N HIS A 48 0.30 5.89 -11.53
CA HIS A 48 0.15 4.72 -10.69
C HIS A 48 -1.32 4.37 -10.42
N VAL A 49 -2.22 5.36 -10.29
CA VAL A 49 -3.67 5.11 -10.21
C VAL A 49 -4.17 4.34 -11.43
N LYS A 50 -3.79 4.78 -12.65
CA LYS A 50 -4.16 4.11 -13.90
C LYS A 50 -3.59 2.68 -13.96
N GLN A 51 -2.34 2.49 -13.56
CA GLN A 51 -1.71 1.17 -13.50
C GLN A 51 -2.45 0.24 -12.53
N ILE A 52 -2.72 0.69 -11.31
CA ILE A 52 -3.43 -0.09 -10.29
C ILE A 52 -4.80 -0.55 -10.78
N LYS A 53 -5.55 0.35 -11.41
CA LYS A 53 -6.85 0.01 -12.02
C LYS A 53 -6.71 -1.11 -13.07
N GLY A 54 -5.63 -1.11 -13.84
CA GLY A 54 -5.40 -2.10 -14.90
C GLY A 54 -5.08 -3.52 -14.44
N PHE A 55 -4.71 -3.73 -13.18
CA PHE A 55 -4.45 -5.07 -12.63
C PHE A 55 -5.28 -5.40 -11.37
N LEU A 56 -6.35 -4.64 -11.13
CA LEU A 56 -7.33 -4.94 -10.07
C LEU A 56 -8.00 -6.29 -10.35
N PRO A 57 -7.91 -7.28 -9.45
CA PRO A 57 -8.61 -8.55 -9.63
C PRO A 57 -10.13 -8.37 -9.54
N GLU A 58 -10.84 -9.28 -10.21
CA GLU A 58 -12.30 -9.31 -10.26
C GLU A 58 -12.91 -9.43 -8.86
N GLY A 59 -14.01 -8.71 -8.62
CA GLY A 59 -14.67 -8.66 -7.30
C GLY A 59 -13.89 -7.92 -6.21
N GLY A 60 -12.71 -7.39 -6.52
CA GLY A 60 -11.91 -6.59 -5.60
C GLY A 60 -12.32 -5.12 -5.54
N LYS A 61 -12.20 -4.53 -4.35
CA LYS A 61 -12.34 -3.08 -4.13
C LYS A 61 -10.98 -2.47 -3.78
N VAL A 62 -10.66 -1.32 -4.39
CA VAL A 62 -9.45 -0.55 -4.09
C VAL A 62 -9.82 0.91 -3.91
N ASP A 63 -9.44 1.48 -2.77
CA ASP A 63 -9.54 2.91 -2.49
C ASP A 63 -8.13 3.51 -2.48
N ILE A 64 -7.93 4.59 -3.25
CA ILE A 64 -6.65 5.31 -3.34
C ILE A 64 -6.82 6.70 -2.76
N VAL A 65 -5.96 7.07 -1.82
CA VAL A 65 -5.92 8.39 -1.21
C VAL A 65 -4.53 8.98 -1.43
N THR A 66 -4.48 10.20 -1.97
CA THR A 66 -3.25 10.98 -2.08
C THR A 66 -3.21 11.96 -0.92
N ILE A 67 -2.13 11.93 -0.15
CA ILE A 67 -1.86 12.85 0.95
C ILE A 67 -0.50 13.50 0.75
N THR A 68 -0.36 14.74 1.20
CA THR A 68 0.90 15.48 1.22
C THR A 68 1.81 14.99 2.33
N ASP A 69 3.12 15.28 2.24
CA ASP A 69 4.07 14.98 3.32
C ASP A 69 3.64 15.60 4.66
N LYS A 70 3.08 16.82 4.64
CA LYS A 70 2.53 17.47 5.85
C LYS A 70 1.31 16.79 6.43
N GLN A 71 0.45 16.20 5.61
CA GLN A 71 -0.68 15.39 6.10
C GLN A 71 -0.19 14.03 6.62
N TYR A 72 0.81 13.44 5.96
CA TYR A 72 1.45 12.20 6.39
C TYR A 72 2.13 12.34 7.76
N GLU A 73 2.87 13.42 7.98
CA GLU A 73 3.50 13.77 9.28
C GLU A 73 2.48 13.84 10.44
N ARG A 74 1.22 14.18 10.14
CA ARG A 74 0.13 14.32 11.11
C ARG A 74 -0.63 13.03 11.39
N ILE A 75 -0.24 11.90 10.80
CA ILE A 75 -0.90 10.61 11.05
C ILE A 75 -0.65 10.18 12.51
N ILE A 76 -1.73 10.10 13.29
CA ILE A 76 -1.71 9.58 14.65
C ILE A 76 -1.81 8.06 14.60
N THR A 77 -0.86 7.37 15.23
CA THR A 77 -0.83 5.89 15.27
C THR A 77 -0.91 5.39 16.70
N PHE A 78 -1.92 4.59 17.01
CA PHE A 78 -2.01 3.83 18.26
C PHE A 78 -1.52 2.39 18.05
N VAL A 79 -0.73 1.87 18.98
CA VAL A 79 -0.24 0.48 18.94
C VAL A 79 -0.50 -0.14 20.30
N SER A 80 -1.39 -1.14 20.36
CA SER A 80 -1.57 -1.96 21.56
C SER A 80 -0.44 -2.99 21.62
N SER A 81 0.36 -2.95 22.68
CA SER A 81 1.56 -3.77 22.82
C SER A 81 1.20 -5.22 23.15
N ARG A 82 0.96 -6.02 22.11
CA ARG A 82 1.14 -7.49 22.15
C ARG A 82 1.75 -8.02 20.84
N ARG A 83 2.83 -7.38 20.35
CA ARG A 83 4.02 -8.04 19.75
C ARG A 83 5.05 -7.03 19.22
N ALA A 84 6.24 -7.15 19.81
CA ALA A 84 7.60 -7.03 19.28
C ALA A 84 8.01 -5.81 18.42
N SER A 85 8.95 -5.07 19.00
CA SER A 85 9.97 -4.20 18.41
C SER A 85 9.68 -3.61 17.02
N LYS A 86 9.39 -2.30 17.01
CA LYS A 86 9.72 -1.46 15.86
C LYS A 86 11.22 -1.65 15.59
N LYS A 87 11.57 -2.28 14.47
CA LYS A 87 12.92 -2.18 13.91
C LYS A 87 13.15 -0.68 13.71
N LYS A 88 14.12 -0.08 14.42
CA LYS A 88 14.56 1.30 14.17
C LYS A 88 14.84 1.38 12.66
N ARG A 89 14.05 2.17 11.93
CA ARG A 89 14.48 2.65 10.62
C ARG A 89 15.57 3.64 10.95
N ASP A 90 16.83 3.28 10.68
CA ASP A 90 17.91 4.26 10.72
C ASP A 90 17.50 5.39 9.78
N GLN A 91 17.29 6.55 10.40
CA GLN A 91 17.10 7.83 9.75
C GLN A 91 18.32 8.01 8.82
N TYR A 92 18.13 8.67 7.67
CA TYR A 92 19.09 8.89 6.57
C TYR A 92 19.15 7.79 5.49
N THR A 93 18.12 7.73 4.64
CA THR A 93 18.31 7.49 3.20
C THR A 93 17.28 8.32 2.46
N LEU A 94 17.64 9.58 2.24
CA LEU A 94 16.98 10.52 1.34
C LEU A 94 17.99 10.85 0.23
N PHE A 95 18.43 9.82 -0.51
CA PHE A 95 19.10 9.92 -1.82
C PHE A 95 18.86 8.62 -2.58
#